data_AF-A0A937MY91-F1
#
_entry.id   AF-A0A937MY91-F1
#
_cell.length_a   1.000
_cell.length_b   1.000
_cell.length_c   1.000
_cell.angle_alpha   90.00
_cell.angle_beta   90.00
_cell.angle_gamma   90.00
#
_symmetry.space_group_name_H-M   'P 1'
#
loop_
_entity.id
_entity.type
_entity.pdbx_description
1 polymer ?
#
loop_
_entity_poly.entity_id
_entity_poly.type
_entity_poly.pdbx_seq_one_letter_code
_entity_poly.pdbx_strand_id
1 'polypeptide(L)'
;MDFIKSAQIQNTLFNQLSEKNLERMRGQSKFGQVDSEKDMEKVARDFESVFVNKLFESMRKAVPKSGLLDSSAMDMYQSLMDQEMAKQMSERKGMGIGEMVYKDLSKLDKILRGVSLPSSSSNIPMTHKTGKTLGE
;
A
#
# COMPACT_ATOMS: atom_id res chain seq x y z
N MET A 1 16.60 -2.52 -36.64
CA MET A 1 17.04 -2.88 -35.27
C MET A 1 16.50 -1.85 -34.25
N ASP A 2 15.29 -1.32 -34.49
CA ASP A 2 14.86 -0.05 -33.89
C ASP A 2 13.73 -0.22 -32.86
N PHE A 3 13.04 -1.37 -32.89
CA PHE A 3 11.94 -1.70 -31.98
C PHE A 3 12.40 -2.16 -30.59
N ILE A 4 13.57 -2.78 -30.47
CA ILE A 4 14.12 -3.23 -29.18
C ILE A 4 14.60 -2.01 -28.37
N LYS A 5 15.18 -1.01 -29.04
CA LYS A 5 15.63 0.24 -28.41
C LYS A 5 14.47 1.08 -27.93
N SER A 6 13.37 1.22 -28.68
CA SER A 6 12.21 2.00 -28.26
C SER A 6 11.46 1.38 -27.07
N ALA A 7 11.34 0.05 -27.01
CA ALA A 7 10.76 -0.65 -25.86
C ALA A 7 11.63 -0.53 -24.59
N GLN A 8 12.96 -0.60 -24.72
CA GLN A 8 13.88 -0.33 -23.60
C GLN A 8 13.81 1.14 -23.14
N ILE A 9 13.67 2.09 -24.07
CA ILE A 9 13.52 3.52 -23.75
C ILE A 9 12.20 3.78 -23.01
N GLN A 10 11.10 3.14 -23.41
CA GLN A 10 9.81 3.24 -22.71
C GLN A 10 9.86 2.69 -21.29
N ASN A 11 10.46 1.52 -21.08
CA ASN A 11 10.67 0.95 -19.74
C ASN A 11 11.58 1.84 -18.88
N THR A 12 12.57 2.51 -19.49
CA THR A 12 13.49 3.40 -18.77
C THR A 12 12.83 4.73 -18.39
N LEU A 13 12.05 5.34 -19.29
CA LEU A 13 11.31 6.58 -19.01
C LEU A 13 10.21 6.37 -17.97
N PHE A 14 9.54 5.22 -18.00
CA PHE A 14 8.51 4.89 -17.03
C PHE A 14 9.09 4.73 -15.63
N ASN A 15 10.18 3.97 -15.49
CA ASN A 15 10.89 3.84 -14.22
C ASN A 15 11.37 5.19 -13.70
N GLN A 16 11.88 6.07 -14.57
CA GLN A 16 12.28 7.43 -14.17
C GLN A 16 11.10 8.27 -13.67
N LEU A 17 9.92 8.13 -14.27
CA LEU A 17 8.71 8.83 -13.82
C LEU A 17 8.17 8.26 -12.50
N SER A 18 8.22 6.94 -12.30
CA SER A 18 7.82 6.33 -11.02
C SER A 18 8.79 6.71 -9.91
N GLU A 19 10.11 6.63 -10.14
CA GLU A 19 11.15 7.04 -9.19
C GLU A 19 11.01 8.51 -8.82
N LYS A 20 10.78 9.39 -9.80
CA LYS A 20 10.57 10.82 -9.55
C LYS A 20 9.28 11.10 -8.77
N ASN A 21 8.23 10.32 -8.99
CA ASN A 21 6.99 10.40 -8.20
C ASN A 21 7.18 9.82 -6.79
N LEU A 22 7.97 8.75 -6.64
CA LEU A 22 8.36 8.18 -5.35
C LEU A 22 9.22 9.16 -4.55
N GLU A 23 10.18 9.84 -5.18
CA GLU A 23 11.00 10.88 -4.55
C GLU A 23 10.14 12.07 -4.10
N ARG A 24 9.14 12.46 -4.89
CA ARG A 24 8.16 13.47 -4.48
C ARG A 24 7.33 13.00 -3.29
N MET A 25 6.88 11.76 -3.29
CA MET A 25 6.19 11.18 -2.13
C MET A 25 7.14 11.15 -0.92
N ARG A 26 8.39 10.70 -1.08
CA ARG A 26 9.40 10.62 -0.02
C ARG A 26 9.86 11.98 0.50
N GLY A 27 9.84 13.01 -0.35
CA GLY A 27 10.10 14.41 0.03
C GLY A 27 8.91 15.08 0.71
N GLN A 28 7.68 14.63 0.42
CA GLN A 28 6.45 15.10 1.06
C GLN A 28 6.13 14.34 2.35
N SER A 29 6.42 13.05 2.41
CA SER A 29 6.35 12.23 3.62
C SER A 29 7.68 12.38 4.34
N LYS A 30 7.71 13.24 5.37
CA LYS A 30 8.85 13.28 6.29
C LYS A 30 8.93 11.98 7.11
N PHE A 31 9.36 10.88 6.48
CA PHE A 31 9.69 9.64 7.19
C PHE A 31 10.85 9.96 8.15
N GLY A 32 10.53 10.05 9.45
CA GLY A 32 11.51 10.32 10.52
C GLY A 32 11.36 11.68 11.23
N GLN A 33 10.54 12.62 10.73
CA GLN A 33 10.08 13.78 11.50
C GLN A 33 8.59 13.63 11.74
N VAL A 34 8.28 12.67 12.60
CA VAL A 34 6.91 12.40 13.05
C VAL A 34 6.61 13.38 14.17
N ASP A 35 6.32 14.62 13.81
CA ASP A 35 6.08 15.68 14.81
C ASP A 35 4.61 15.72 15.27
N SER A 36 3.69 15.14 14.49
CA SER A 36 2.27 15.14 14.78
C SER A 36 1.57 13.79 14.55
N GLU A 37 0.49 13.57 15.30
CA GLU A 37 -0.42 12.43 15.16
C GLU A 37 -0.94 12.27 13.72
N LYS A 38 -1.15 13.39 13.03
CA LYS A 38 -1.59 13.45 11.63
C LYS A 38 -0.55 12.92 10.65
N ASP A 39 0.74 13.12 10.94
CA ASP A 39 1.84 12.61 10.10
C ASP A 39 1.97 11.09 10.25
N MET A 40 1.74 10.57 11.46
CA MET A 40 1.69 9.12 11.72
C MET A 40 0.55 8.45 10.96
N GLU A 41 -0.63 9.06 10.99
CA GLU A 41 -1.80 8.56 10.26
C GLU A 41 -1.53 8.54 8.76
N LYS A 42 -0.91 9.60 8.23
CA LYS A 42 -0.52 9.66 6.81
C LYS A 42 0.48 8.57 6.45
N VAL A 43 1.55 8.42 7.23
CA VAL A 43 2.58 7.39 6.99
C VAL A 43 1.98 5.99 7.05
N ALA A 44 1.06 5.74 7.98
CA ALA A 44 0.41 4.44 8.11
C ALA A 44 -0.54 4.13 6.94
N ARG A 45 -1.26 5.14 6.43
CA ARG A 45 -2.06 5.01 5.19
C ARG A 45 -1.19 4.76 3.97
N ASP A 46 -0.10 5.51 3.81
CA ASP A 46 0.85 5.34 2.71
C ASP A 46 1.46 3.91 2.74
N PHE A 47 1.75 3.38 3.94
CA PHE A 47 2.19 2.01 4.11
C PHE A 47 1.13 0.98 3.67
N GLU A 48 -0.14 1.19 4.03
CA GLU A 48 -1.24 0.32 3.60
C GLU A 48 -1.35 0.29 2.07
N SER A 49 -1.21 1.44 1.37
CA SER A 49 -1.20 1.47 -0.10
C SER A 49 -0.09 0.59 -0.68
N VAL A 50 1.12 0.68 -0.15
CA VAL A 50 2.25 -0.13 -0.62
C VAL A 50 2.00 -1.62 -0.38
N PHE A 51 1.45 -1.97 0.79
CA PHE A 51 1.12 -3.35 1.10
C PHE A 51 0.05 -3.93 0.17
N VAL A 52 -1.03 -3.17 -0.08
CA VAL A 52 -2.10 -3.59 -1.01
C VAL A 52 -1.56 -3.77 -2.43
N ASN A 53 -0.69 -2.87 -2.88
CA ASN A 53 -0.04 -3.02 -4.18
C ASN A 53 0.79 -4.32 -4.26
N LYS A 54 1.56 -4.65 -3.21
CA LYS A 54 2.32 -5.91 -3.13
C LYS A 54 1.42 -7.14 -3.04
N LEU A 55 0.26 -7.02 -2.43
CA LEU A 55 -0.76 -8.08 -2.45
C LEU A 55 -1.25 -8.33 -3.88
N PHE A 56 -1.62 -7.29 -4.63
CA PHE A 56 -2.01 -7.43 -6.04
C PHE A 56 -0.92 -8.04 -6.91
N GLU A 57 0.33 -7.58 -6.73
CA GLU A 57 1.49 -8.14 -7.42
C GLU A 57 1.65 -9.64 -7.14
N SER A 58 1.50 -10.04 -5.86
CA SER A 58 1.62 -11.44 -5.44
C SER A 58 0.47 -12.30 -5.99
N MET A 59 -0.76 -11.78 -5.99
CA MET A 59 -1.91 -12.46 -6.59
C MET A 59 -1.72 -12.69 -8.09
N ARG A 60 -1.22 -11.69 -8.84
CA ARG A 60 -0.93 -11.85 -10.28
C ARG A 60 0.19 -12.84 -10.53
N LYS A 61 1.26 -12.82 -9.73
CA LYS A 61 2.36 -13.79 -9.82
C LYS A 61 1.91 -15.23 -9.58
N ALA A 62 0.84 -15.43 -8.80
CA ALA A 62 0.25 -16.74 -8.56
C ALA A 62 -0.61 -17.26 -9.73
N VAL A 63 -1.02 -16.38 -10.67
CA VAL A 63 -1.78 -16.78 -11.87
C VAL A 63 -0.79 -17.15 -12.99
N PRO A 64 -0.87 -18.37 -13.56
CA PRO A 64 -0.02 -18.76 -14.67
C PRO A 64 -0.21 -17.82 -15.87
N LYS A 65 0.88 -17.20 -16.35
CA LYS A 65 0.84 -16.35 -17.53
C LYS A 65 0.70 -17.19 -18.79
N SER A 66 -0.38 -17.02 -19.54
CA SER A 66 -0.57 -17.62 -20.87
C SER A 66 -0.08 -16.66 -21.95
N GLY A 67 0.83 -17.13 -22.82
CA GLY A 67 1.69 -16.31 -23.71
C GLY A 67 1.05 -15.43 -24.78
N LEU A 68 -0.28 -15.26 -24.80
CA LEU A 68 -0.97 -14.32 -25.70
C LEU A 68 -1.28 -12.97 -25.06
N LEU A 69 -1.33 -12.88 -23.72
CA LEU A 69 -1.61 -11.64 -22.98
C LEU A 69 -0.39 -11.11 -22.22
N ASP A 70 0.75 -11.77 -22.33
CA ASP A 70 1.99 -11.41 -21.63
C ASP A 70 2.80 -10.42 -22.48
N SER A 71 2.55 -9.13 -22.26
CA SER A 71 3.35 -8.07 -22.88
C SER A 71 3.83 -7.08 -21.82
N SER A 72 5.06 -6.58 -22.00
CA SER A 72 5.66 -5.57 -21.11
C SER A 72 4.79 -4.31 -20.97
N ALA A 73 4.08 -3.92 -22.04
CA ALA A 73 3.17 -2.78 -22.01
C ALA A 73 1.92 -3.05 -21.16
N MET A 74 1.39 -4.27 -21.22
CA MET A 74 0.24 -4.68 -20.40
C MET A 74 0.63 -4.80 -18.92
N ASP A 75 1.80 -5.39 -18.62
CA ASP A 75 2.32 -5.48 -17.26
C ASP A 75 2.51 -4.08 -16.64
N MET A 76 3.03 -3.13 -17.41
CA MET A 76 3.18 -1.74 -16.98
C MET A 76 1.83 -1.07 -16.72
N TYR A 77 0.86 -1.22 -17.64
CA TYR A 77 -0.48 -0.69 -17.46
C TYR A 77 -1.17 -1.25 -16.22
N GLN A 78 -1.07 -2.57 -16.01
CA GLN A 78 -1.62 -3.23 -14.83
C GLN A 78 -0.96 -2.75 -13.54
N SER A 79 0.37 -2.58 -13.54
CA SER A 79 1.10 -2.09 -12.38
C SER A 79 0.67 -0.67 -11.97
N LEU A 80 0.45 0.21 -12.96
CA LEU A 80 -0.08 1.55 -12.73
C LEU A 80 -1.50 1.53 -12.18
N MET A 81 -2.35 0.68 -12.77
CA MET A 81 -3.72 0.50 -12.31
C MET A 81 -3.76 0.01 -10.86
N ASP A 82 -2.92 -0.95 -10.50
CA ASP A 82 -2.80 -1.48 -9.15
C ASP A 82 -2.30 -0.44 -8.16
N GLN A 83 -1.38 0.42 -8.59
CA GLN A 83 -0.87 1.50 -7.74
C GLN A 83 -1.98 2.51 -7.42
N GLU A 84 -2.76 2.94 -8.41
CA GLU A 84 -3.86 3.88 -8.19
C GLU A 84 -5.00 3.22 -7.39
N MET A 85 -5.32 1.96 -7.68
CA MET A 85 -6.32 1.21 -6.91
C MET A 85 -5.91 1.04 -5.45
N ALA A 86 -4.66 0.67 -5.19
CA ALA A 86 -4.13 0.52 -3.84
C ALA A 86 -4.16 1.86 -3.08
N LYS A 87 -3.82 2.97 -3.75
CA LYS A 87 -3.92 4.32 -3.19
C LYS A 87 -5.36 4.66 -2.83
N GLN A 88 -6.32 4.48 -3.74
CA GLN A 88 -7.74 4.76 -3.47
C GLN A 88 -8.31 3.89 -2.34
N MET A 89 -7.88 2.62 -2.25
CA MET A 89 -8.28 1.72 -1.17
C MET A 89 -7.74 2.17 0.19
N SER A 90 -6.51 2.69 0.24
CA SER A 90 -5.89 3.21 1.48
C SER A 90 -6.40 4.60 1.91
N GLU A 91 -6.90 5.41 0.98
CA GLU A 91 -7.49 6.73 1.29
C GLU A 91 -8.90 6.59 1.88
N ARG A 92 -9.62 5.52 1.50
CA ARG A 92 -10.93 5.17 2.07
C ARG A 92 -10.75 4.32 3.33
N LYS A 93 -11.86 3.87 3.93
CA LYS A 93 -11.84 2.87 5.00
C LYS A 93 -11.32 1.55 4.41
N GLY A 94 -9.99 1.40 4.40
CA GLY A 94 -9.25 0.32 3.74
C GLY A 94 -9.43 -1.04 4.41
N MET A 95 -8.38 -1.85 4.40
CA MET A 95 -8.37 -3.16 5.07
C MET A 95 -8.07 -3.05 6.57
N GLY A 96 -7.69 -1.86 7.06
CA GLY A 96 -7.42 -1.60 8.47
C GLY A 96 -5.99 -1.95 8.89
N ILE A 97 -5.12 -2.28 7.93
CA ILE A 97 -3.69 -2.52 8.18
C ILE A 97 -3.00 -1.20 8.52
N GLY A 98 -3.38 -0.11 7.85
CA GLY A 98 -2.90 1.24 8.19
C GLY A 98 -3.25 1.62 9.63
N GLU A 99 -4.45 1.28 10.10
CA GLU A 99 -4.84 1.54 11.50
C GLU A 99 -4.01 0.74 12.51
N MET A 100 -3.65 -0.50 12.18
CA MET A 100 -2.79 -1.33 13.03
C MET A 100 -1.38 -0.75 13.11
N VAL A 101 -0.78 -0.41 11.96
CA VAL A 101 0.54 0.22 11.89
C VAL A 101 0.54 1.56 12.60
N TYR A 102 -0.50 2.38 12.42
CA TYR A 102 -0.68 3.62 13.13
C TYR A 102 -0.70 3.42 14.65
N LYS A 103 -1.47 2.44 15.15
CA LYS A 103 -1.53 2.12 16.58
C LYS A 103 -0.17 1.72 17.13
N ASP A 104 0.59 0.92 16.39
CA ASP A 104 1.90 0.48 16.83
C ASP A 104 2.93 1.61 16.80
N LEU A 105 2.93 2.44 15.75
CA LEU A 105 3.74 3.66 15.71
C LEU A 105 3.37 4.61 16.86
N SER A 106 2.08 4.82 17.14
CA SER A 106 1.59 5.69 18.22
C SER A 106 2.01 5.19 19.61
N LYS A 107 1.97 3.87 19.84
CA LYS A 107 2.50 3.27 21.07
C LYS A 107 4.00 3.52 21.20
N LEU A 108 4.76 3.35 20.12
CA LEU A 108 6.21 3.58 20.13
C LEU A 108 6.55 5.05 20.41
N ASP A 109 5.87 6.01 19.78
CA ASP A 109 6.05 7.45 20.05
C ASP A 109 5.73 7.79 21.52
N LYS A 110 4.66 7.24 22.09
CA LYS A 110 4.33 7.43 23.53
C LYS A 110 5.40 6.89 24.47
N ILE A 111 5.97 5.72 24.16
CA ILE A 111 7.10 5.13 24.91
C ILE A 111 8.31 6.06 24.81
N LEU A 112 8.65 6.54 23.62
CA LEU A 112 9.78 7.43 23.38
C LEU A 112 9.63 8.79 24.09
N ARG A 113 8.39 9.27 24.27
CA ARG A 113 8.07 10.50 25.03
C ARG A 113 7.97 10.30 26.54
N GLY A 114 8.23 9.09 27.05
CA GLY A 114 8.24 8.81 28.50
C GLY A 114 6.86 8.75 29.16
N VAL A 115 5.79 8.59 28.38
CA VAL A 115 4.42 8.46 28.89
C VAL A 115 4.14 6.98 29.17
N SER A 116 3.78 6.62 30.41
CA SER A 116 3.44 5.23 30.74
C SER A 116 2.18 4.78 30.00
N LEU A 117 2.26 3.70 29.24
CA LEU A 117 1.12 3.10 28.55
C LEU A 117 0.15 2.47 29.58
N PRO A 118 -1.18 2.70 29.47
CA PRO A 118 -2.13 1.85 30.17
C PRO A 118 -2.09 0.43 29.59
N SER A 119 -1.97 -0.56 30.47
CA SER A 119 -1.98 -1.99 30.15
C SER A 119 -3.39 -2.47 29.80
N SER A 120 -3.92 -2.07 28.64
CA SER A 120 -5.15 -2.66 28.09
C SER A 120 -4.82 -3.61 26.94
N SER A 121 -4.92 -4.89 27.26
CA SER A 121 -4.91 -6.02 26.32
C SER A 121 -5.83 -5.77 25.13
N SER A 122 -5.25 -5.81 23.94
CA SER A 122 -5.93 -5.68 22.65
C SER A 122 -6.83 -6.90 22.39
N ASN A 123 -8.09 -6.83 22.82
CA ASN A 123 -9.13 -7.67 22.24
C ASN A 123 -9.39 -7.17 20.82
N ILE A 124 -8.88 -7.90 19.82
CA ILE A 124 -9.29 -7.76 18.43
C ILE A 124 -10.74 -8.23 18.36
N PRO A 125 -11.74 -7.37 18.06
CA PRO A 125 -13.09 -7.83 17.84
C PRO A 125 -13.11 -8.58 16.51
N MET A 126 -13.08 -9.91 16.55
CA MET A 126 -13.49 -10.72 15.40
C MET A 126 -14.98 -10.46 15.18
N THR A 127 -15.32 -9.65 14.18
CA THR A 127 -16.69 -9.50 13.73
C THR A 127 -17.09 -10.78 13.00
N HIS A 128 -17.58 -11.75 13.77
CA HIS A 128 -18.25 -12.92 13.20
C HIS A 128 -19.59 -12.45 12.62
N LYS A 129 -19.65 -12.19 11.31
CA LYS A 129 -20.93 -12.08 10.60
C LYS A 129 -21.61 -13.45 10.64
N THR A 130 -22.39 -13.69 11.69
CA THR A 130 -23.38 -14.78 11.74
C THR A 130 -24.32 -14.67 10.55
N GLY A 131 -24.41 -15.76 9.78
CA GLY A 131 -25.44 -15.95 8.77
C GLY A 131 -26.84 -15.86 9.37
N LYS A 132 -27.70 -15.16 8.64
CA LYS A 132 -29.17 -15.12 8.73
C LYS A 132 -29.61 -14.72 7.31
N THR A 133 -30.45 -15.41 6.55
CA THR A 133 -31.37 -16.53 6.76
C THR A 133 -31.67 -17.11 5.37
N LEU A 134 -31.57 -18.43 5.19
CA LEU A 134 -32.36 -19.14 4.17
C LEU A 134 -33.74 -19.44 4.77
N GLY A 135 -34.79 -19.29 3.97
CA GLY A 135 -36.16 -19.72 4.27
C GLY A 135 -37.01 -18.68 4.98
N GLU A 136 -37.84 -17.96 4.23
CA GLU A 136 -39.26 -18.28 3.98
C GLU A 136 -39.67 -17.70 2.63
#